data_AF-A0A497RF37-F1
#
_entry.id   AF-A0A497RF37-F1
#
_cell.length_a   1.000
_cell.length_b   1.000
_cell.length_c   1.000
_cell.angle_alpha   90.00
_cell.angle_beta   90.00
_cell.angle_gamma   90.00
#
_symmetry.space_group_name_H-M   'P 1'
#
loop_
_entity.id
_entity.type
_entity.pdbx_description
1 polymer ?
#
loop_
_entity_poly.entity_id
_entity_poly.type
_entity_poly.pdbx_seq_one_letter_code
_entity_poly.pdbx_strand_id
1 'polypeptide(L)'
;IERAKENRQKKKIAIIKELDLILEHDKEEFEVEIELIEEKEVEKTPFPPYTTDTMLRDANTILRFNAKKCMDVAQTLFESGLITYHRTDSTRVSDAGLRIAKEYLKDDYIGRDWFAEGAHECIRPTRAIDKNTMQRLIHEGVIQVDLKWEHIALYDLIFRRFMASQCRNYLVRIAKYRIKYDNKSVEEERVLDAKGRAYELYKSVWVKEKLPIGRFKVKANILTVPKASLYSQSEIIQLMKERGIGRPSTYATIVEKLFVRKYIDEKNNKVYPTKRGISVYEYLSKHYFNFVSDERTRVLEEKMDEIEKGKLDYLVALSELYNEVKSIL
;
A
#
# COMPACT_ATOMS: atom_id res chain seq x y z
N ILE A 1 -1.23 -15.05 11.67
CA ILE A 1 -1.18 -16.52 11.86
C ILE A 1 -2.21 -17.24 11.00
N GLU A 2 -3.47 -16.82 11.02
CA GLU A 2 -4.53 -17.39 10.16
C GLU A 2 -4.16 -17.40 8.68
N ARG A 3 -3.63 -16.29 8.15
CA ARG A 3 -3.12 -16.25 6.77
C ARG A 3 -2.07 -17.32 6.48
N ALA A 4 -1.22 -17.65 7.45
CA ALA A 4 -0.24 -18.72 7.30
C ALA A 4 -0.88 -20.11 7.34
N LYS A 5 -1.98 -20.31 8.08
CA LYS A 5 -2.79 -21.54 8.03
C LYS A 5 -3.46 -21.69 6.66
N GLU A 6 -4.03 -20.62 6.12
CA GLU A 6 -4.60 -20.60 4.76
C GLU A 6 -3.54 -20.85 3.68
N ASN A 7 -2.35 -20.26 3.82
CA ASN A 7 -1.24 -20.45 2.88
C ASN A 7 -0.75 -21.91 2.81
N ARG A 8 -0.89 -22.68 3.90
CA ARG A 8 -0.58 -24.12 3.91
C ARG A 8 -1.60 -24.94 3.13
N GLN A 9 -2.85 -24.50 3.06
CA GLN A 9 -3.86 -25.12 2.22
C GLN A 9 -3.47 -24.90 0.74
N LYS A 10 -3.67 -25.93 -0.09
CA LYS A 10 -3.31 -25.90 -1.49
C LYS A 10 -4.56 -25.87 -2.36
N LYS A 11 -4.46 -25.19 -3.49
CA LYS A 11 -5.45 -25.25 -4.57
C LYS A 11 -4.76 -25.43 -5.91
N LYS A 12 -5.44 -26.07 -6.84
CA LYS A 12 -5.00 -26.18 -8.23
C LYS A 12 -5.51 -24.99 -9.01
N ILE A 13 -4.62 -24.39 -9.80
CA ILE A 13 -4.96 -23.34 -10.74
C ILE A 13 -4.51 -23.77 -12.14
N ALA A 14 -5.32 -23.41 -13.13
CA ALA A 14 -5.01 -23.51 -14.54
C ALA A 14 -4.49 -22.16 -15.03
N ILE A 15 -3.24 -22.13 -15.49
CA ILE A 15 -2.63 -20.95 -16.12
C ILE A 15 -2.72 -21.10 -17.64
N ILE A 16 -3.60 -20.31 -18.25
CA ILE A 16 -3.79 -20.25 -19.70
C ILE A 16 -2.95 -19.09 -20.22
N LYS A 17 -1.69 -19.38 -20.56
CA LYS A 17 -0.68 -18.36 -20.93
C LYS A 17 -1.12 -17.49 -22.10
N GLU A 18 -1.72 -18.11 -23.12
CA GLU A 18 -2.16 -17.44 -24.35
C GLU A 18 -3.21 -16.36 -24.12
N LEU A 19 -3.95 -16.43 -23.01
CA LEU A 19 -5.01 -15.50 -22.66
C LEU A 19 -4.65 -14.62 -21.44
N ASP A 20 -3.46 -14.80 -20.85
CA ASP A 20 -3.09 -14.26 -19.54
C ASP A 20 -4.20 -14.50 -18.48
N LEU A 21 -4.74 -15.73 -18.46
CA LEU A 21 -5.84 -16.12 -17.57
C LEU A 21 -5.38 -17.13 -16.52
N ILE A 22 -5.88 -16.96 -15.30
CA ILE A 22 -5.69 -17.89 -14.19
C ILE A 22 -7.07 -18.28 -13.65
N LEU A 23 -7.42 -19.55 -13.78
CA LEU A 23 -8.70 -20.09 -13.31
C LEU A 23 -8.47 -21.14 -12.23
N GLU A 24 -9.38 -21.24 -11.26
CA GLU A 24 -9.35 -22.33 -10.29
C GLU A 24 -9.91 -23.60 -10.94
N HIS A 25 -8.99 -24.43 -11.45
CA HIS A 25 -9.27 -25.61 -12.26
C HIS A 25 -8.09 -26.60 -12.19
N ASP A 26 -8.34 -27.87 -12.50
CA ASP A 26 -7.38 -28.96 -12.36
C ASP A 26 -7.15 -29.79 -13.64
N LYS A 27 -7.86 -29.50 -14.73
CA LYS A 27 -7.63 -30.13 -16.05
C LYS A 27 -6.72 -29.27 -16.93
N GLU A 28 -5.77 -29.93 -17.59
CA GLU A 28 -4.84 -29.31 -18.54
C GLU A 28 -5.51 -28.89 -19.85
N GLU A 29 -6.57 -29.57 -20.28
CA GLU A 29 -7.35 -29.22 -21.46
C GLU A 29 -8.84 -29.14 -21.10
N PHE A 30 -9.48 -28.02 -21.43
CA PHE A 30 -10.91 -27.79 -21.20
C PHE A 30 -11.44 -26.68 -22.11
N GLU A 31 -12.76 -26.53 -22.16
CA GLU A 31 -13.41 -25.46 -22.93
C GLU A 31 -13.70 -24.25 -22.04
N VAL A 32 -13.43 -23.07 -22.57
CA VAL A 32 -13.85 -21.79 -21.98
C VAL A 32 -14.75 -21.05 -22.95
N GLU A 33 -15.79 -20.41 -22.43
CA GLU A 33 -16.62 -19.45 -23.16
C GLU A 33 -16.40 -18.07 -22.57
N ILE A 34 -15.90 -17.15 -23.39
CA ILE A 34 -15.60 -15.78 -23.00
C ILE A 34 -16.63 -14.84 -23.63
N GLU A 35 -17.34 -14.10 -22.80
CA GLU A 35 -18.34 -13.12 -23.19
C GLU A 35 -17.87 -11.73 -22.73
N LEU A 36 -17.98 -10.73 -23.60
CA LEU A 36 -17.83 -9.33 -23.19
C LEU A 36 -19.13 -8.87 -22.53
N ILE A 37 -19.07 -8.46 -21.27
CA ILE A 37 -20.21 -7.90 -20.54
C ILE A 37 -20.33 -6.41 -20.87
N GLU A 38 -19.23 -5.68 -20.75
CA GLU A 38 -19.20 -4.22 -20.89
C GLU A 38 -17.80 -3.78 -21.33
N GLU A 39 -17.72 -2.78 -22.21
CA GLU A 39 -16.48 -2.05 -22.48
C GLU A 39 -16.79 -0.55 -22.41
N LYS A 40 -16.03 0.21 -21.63
CA LYS A 40 -16.23 1.64 -21.45
C LYS A 40 -14.91 2.39 -21.30
N GLU A 41 -14.90 3.64 -21.76
CA GLU A 41 -13.85 4.60 -21.42
C GLU A 41 -14.32 5.38 -20.18
N VAL A 42 -13.48 5.40 -19.16
CA VAL A 42 -13.75 6.11 -17.90
C VAL A 42 -12.64 7.10 -17.64
N GLU A 43 -13.02 8.29 -17.20
CA GLU A 43 -12.08 9.26 -16.69
C GLU A 43 -11.77 8.95 -15.22
N LYS A 44 -10.50 8.72 -14.90
CA LYS A 44 -10.05 8.43 -13.54
C LYS A 44 -9.31 9.62 -12.93
N THR A 45 -9.69 9.90 -11.70
CA THR A 45 -8.90 10.76 -10.82
C THR A 45 -7.60 10.05 -10.44
N PRO A 46 -6.44 10.71 -10.52
CA PRO A 46 -5.17 10.17 -10.02
C PRO A 46 -5.27 9.89 -8.52
N PHE A 47 -4.43 9.01 -8.01
CA PHE A 47 -4.43 8.74 -6.58
C PHE A 47 -4.01 9.97 -5.75
N PRO A 48 -4.43 10.06 -4.47
CA PRO A 48 -3.96 11.10 -3.56
C PRO A 48 -2.44 11.04 -3.37
N PRO A 49 -1.82 12.14 -2.91
CA PRO A 49 -0.41 12.15 -2.52
C PRO A 49 -0.15 11.17 -1.36
N TYR A 50 1.12 10.87 -1.10
CA TYR A 50 1.45 9.85 -0.12
C TYR A 50 1.12 10.28 1.31
N THR A 51 0.62 9.31 2.05
CA THR A 51 0.68 9.19 3.51
C THR A 51 1.80 8.21 3.88
N THR A 52 2.11 8.05 5.16
CA THR A 52 3.13 7.08 5.60
C THR A 52 2.81 5.65 5.15
N ASP A 53 1.58 5.19 5.30
CA ASP A 53 1.17 3.83 4.92
C ASP A 53 1.25 3.58 3.42
N THR A 54 0.82 4.54 2.60
CA THR A 54 0.84 4.39 1.13
C THR A 54 2.26 4.51 0.57
N MET A 55 3.10 5.37 1.14
CA MET A 55 4.53 5.42 0.83
C MET A 55 5.21 4.09 1.16
N LEU A 56 4.97 3.54 2.36
CA LEU A 56 5.53 2.25 2.79
C LEU A 56 5.10 1.11 1.85
N ARG A 57 3.85 1.14 1.38
CA ARG A 57 3.32 0.16 0.42
C ARG A 57 4.04 0.21 -0.92
N ASP A 58 4.18 1.39 -1.50
CA ASP A 58 4.80 1.53 -2.82
C ASP A 58 6.30 1.31 -2.74
N ALA A 59 6.97 1.76 -1.67
CA ALA A 59 8.38 1.46 -1.44
C ALA A 59 8.64 -0.05 -1.30
N ASN A 60 7.75 -0.81 -0.65
CA ASN A 60 7.86 -2.26 -0.57
C ASN A 60 7.59 -2.95 -1.90
N THR A 61 6.54 -2.53 -2.61
CA THR A 61 6.09 -3.18 -3.84
C THR A 61 7.04 -2.89 -5.00
N ILE A 62 7.49 -1.65 -5.14
CA ILE A 62 8.28 -1.15 -6.27
C ILE A 62 9.79 -1.22 -5.97
N LEU A 63 10.24 -0.69 -4.82
CA LEU A 63 11.68 -0.59 -4.49
C LEU A 63 12.20 -1.76 -3.65
N ARG A 64 11.30 -2.66 -3.19
CA ARG A 64 11.63 -3.77 -2.29
C ARG A 64 12.22 -3.32 -0.96
N PHE A 65 11.87 -2.12 -0.49
CA PHE A 65 12.27 -1.67 0.84
C PHE A 65 11.39 -2.34 1.90
N ASN A 66 12.01 -2.80 2.99
CA ASN A 66 11.26 -3.09 4.20
C ASN A 66 10.81 -1.79 4.88
N ALA A 67 9.89 -1.89 5.84
CA ALA A 67 9.28 -0.71 6.44
C ALA A 67 10.33 0.20 7.11
N LYS A 68 11.27 -0.39 7.86
CA LYS A 68 12.34 0.34 8.54
C LYS A 68 13.23 1.10 7.56
N LYS A 69 13.72 0.43 6.51
CA LYS A 69 14.57 1.04 5.48
C LYS A 69 13.86 2.21 4.80
N CYS A 70 12.58 2.07 4.47
CA CYS A 70 11.79 3.16 3.89
C CYS A 70 11.71 4.37 4.83
N MET A 71 11.48 4.16 6.13
CA MET A 71 11.42 5.24 7.12
C MET A 71 12.79 5.91 7.32
N ASP A 72 13.89 5.14 7.39
CA ASP A 72 15.25 5.68 7.52
C ASP A 72 15.64 6.55 6.31
N VAL A 73 15.28 6.11 5.10
CA VAL A 73 15.51 6.85 3.84
C VAL A 73 14.65 8.11 3.80
N ALA A 74 13.37 8.02 4.18
CA ALA A 74 12.47 9.16 4.22
C ALA A 74 12.88 10.20 5.27
N GLN A 75 13.38 9.76 6.43
CA GLN A 75 13.96 10.63 7.46
C GLN A 75 15.12 11.44 6.88
N THR A 76 16.05 10.78 6.19
CA THR A 76 17.21 11.45 5.56
C THR A 76 16.76 12.48 4.50
N LEU A 77 15.77 12.13 3.66
CA LEU A 77 15.20 13.05 2.67
C LEU A 77 14.53 14.27 3.32
N PHE A 78 13.83 14.07 4.44
CA PHE A 78 13.18 15.14 5.20
C PHE A 78 14.22 16.07 5.85
N GLU A 79 15.22 15.51 6.53
CA GLU A 79 16.31 16.27 7.17
C GLU A 79 17.16 17.04 6.15
N SER A 80 17.29 16.51 4.93
CA SER A 80 17.92 17.18 3.79
C SER A 80 17.03 18.26 3.14
N GLY A 81 15.81 18.47 3.64
CA GLY A 81 14.87 19.47 3.14
C GLY A 81 14.31 19.16 1.74
N LEU A 82 14.26 17.90 1.33
CA LEU A 82 13.80 17.47 -0.01
C LEU A 82 12.33 17.06 -0.04
N ILE A 83 11.80 16.57 1.07
CA ILE A 83 10.39 16.20 1.23
C ILE A 83 9.80 16.80 2.51
N THR A 84 8.48 16.85 2.59
CA THR A 84 7.74 17.15 3.83
C THR A 84 7.85 16.02 4.85
N TYR A 85 7.34 16.25 6.06
CA TYR A 85 7.45 15.29 7.15
C TYR A 85 6.79 13.94 6.80
N HIS A 86 7.56 12.86 6.97
CA HIS A 86 7.24 11.53 6.44
C HIS A 86 6.38 10.66 7.38
N ARG A 87 6.00 11.18 8.56
CA ARG A 87 5.11 10.53 9.54
C ARG A 87 3.79 11.28 9.58
N THR A 88 2.92 10.98 8.63
CA THR A 88 1.64 11.66 8.41
C THR A 88 0.61 10.66 7.90
N ASP A 89 -0.61 10.80 8.40
CA ASP A 89 -1.83 10.13 7.96
C ASP A 89 -2.66 10.99 7.01
N SER A 90 -2.27 12.25 6.82
CA SER A 90 -2.99 13.23 6.02
C SER A 90 -2.61 13.15 4.55
N THR A 91 -3.62 13.26 3.68
CA THR A 91 -3.42 13.48 2.24
C THR A 91 -3.48 14.97 1.86
N ARG A 92 -3.72 15.85 2.83
CA ARG A 92 -3.88 17.29 2.61
C ARG A 92 -2.65 17.90 1.95
N VAL A 93 -2.90 18.81 1.02
CA VAL A 93 -1.88 19.61 0.33
C VAL A 93 -2.02 21.06 0.76
N SER A 94 -0.93 21.68 1.21
CA SER A 94 -0.91 23.12 1.53
C SER A 94 -0.84 23.97 0.26
N ASP A 95 -1.16 25.26 0.38
CA ASP A 95 -1.00 26.24 -0.70
C ASP A 95 0.42 26.26 -1.29
N ALA A 96 1.44 26.01 -0.45
CA ALA A 96 2.83 25.89 -0.92
C ALA A 96 3.01 24.65 -1.80
N GLY A 97 2.44 23.51 -1.41
CA GLY A 97 2.41 22.30 -2.22
C GLY A 97 1.68 22.50 -3.55
N LEU A 98 0.52 23.16 -3.52
CA LEU A 98 -0.24 23.49 -4.73
C LEU A 98 0.59 24.33 -5.71
N ARG A 99 1.33 25.34 -5.22
CA ARG A 99 2.23 26.16 -6.06
C ARG A 99 3.37 25.34 -6.68
N ILE A 100 3.98 24.44 -5.90
CA ILE A 100 5.05 23.55 -6.40
C ILE A 100 4.53 22.68 -7.56
N ALA A 101 3.35 22.09 -7.39
CA ALA A 101 2.76 21.27 -8.44
C ALA A 101 2.38 22.09 -9.68
N LYS A 102 1.85 23.30 -9.47
CA LYS A 102 1.50 24.22 -10.56
C LYS A 102 2.72 24.63 -11.38
N GLU A 103 3.85 24.93 -10.72
CA GLU A 103 5.11 25.27 -11.38
C GLU A 103 5.59 24.14 -12.32
N TYR A 104 5.53 22.90 -11.85
CA TYR A 104 6.00 21.74 -12.62
C TYR A 104 5.03 21.32 -13.74
N LEU A 105 3.74 21.23 -13.44
CA LEU A 105 2.72 20.67 -14.34
C LEU A 105 2.22 21.67 -15.39
N LYS A 106 2.33 22.98 -15.13
CA LYS A 106 1.87 24.03 -16.04
C LYS A 106 0.41 23.79 -16.45
N ASP A 107 0.15 23.57 -17.73
CA ASP A 107 -1.20 23.39 -18.29
C ASP A 107 -1.89 22.12 -17.78
N ASP A 108 -1.14 21.12 -17.32
CA ASP A 108 -1.70 19.87 -16.80
C ASP A 108 -2.17 19.96 -15.35
N TYR A 109 -1.91 21.08 -14.66
CA TYR A 109 -2.30 21.32 -13.27
C TYR A 109 -3.81 21.54 -13.12
N ILE A 110 -4.43 20.85 -12.16
CA ILE A 110 -5.84 21.07 -11.79
C ILE A 110 -6.00 21.64 -10.38
N GLY A 111 -5.03 21.38 -9.48
CA GLY A 111 -5.08 21.79 -8.08
C GLY A 111 -6.10 21.00 -7.27
N ARG A 112 -5.61 20.16 -6.34
CA ARG A 112 -6.46 19.37 -5.44
C ARG A 112 -5.90 19.42 -4.04
N ASP A 113 -6.69 19.92 -3.12
CA ASP A 113 -6.28 20.04 -1.72
C ASP A 113 -6.22 18.68 -1.01
N TRP A 114 -6.96 17.67 -1.53
CA TRP A 114 -7.10 16.33 -0.95
C TRP A 114 -7.45 16.41 0.55
N PHE A 115 -8.68 16.83 0.85
CA PHE A 115 -9.12 17.10 2.21
C PHE A 115 -8.85 15.93 3.17
N ALA A 116 -8.22 16.26 4.30
CA ALA A 116 -8.07 15.40 5.46
C ALA A 116 -8.22 16.28 6.71
N GLU A 117 -8.79 15.74 7.80
CA GLU A 117 -8.91 16.46 9.07
C GLU A 117 -7.53 16.74 9.69
N GLY A 118 -7.41 17.84 10.43
CA GLY A 118 -6.19 18.24 11.12
C GLY A 118 -5.25 19.14 10.29
N ALA A 119 -4.16 19.57 10.93
CA ALA A 119 -3.19 20.50 10.34
C ALA A 119 -2.07 19.80 9.55
N HIS A 120 -1.98 18.47 9.61
CA HIS A 120 -0.93 17.70 8.97
C HIS A 120 -1.02 17.75 7.44
N GLU A 121 0.13 17.65 6.78
CA GLU A 121 0.27 17.65 5.33
C GLU A 121 0.72 16.27 4.84
N CYS A 122 0.43 15.95 3.59
CA CYS A 122 0.96 14.77 2.88
C CYS A 122 2.48 14.78 2.74
N ILE A 123 3.03 13.62 2.35
CA ILE A 123 4.42 13.43 1.97
C ILE A 123 4.59 13.85 0.50
N ARG A 124 5.32 14.93 0.27
CA ARG A 124 5.55 15.52 -1.06
C ARG A 124 6.94 16.18 -1.17
N PRO A 125 7.42 16.49 -2.38
CA PRO A 125 8.61 17.31 -2.57
C PRO A 125 8.46 18.72 -2.00
N THR A 126 9.58 19.31 -1.57
CA THR A 126 9.66 20.72 -1.15
C THR A 126 9.88 21.69 -2.30
N ARG A 127 10.28 21.20 -3.48
CA ARG A 127 10.57 21.99 -4.68
C ARG A 127 10.09 21.26 -5.95
N ALA A 128 9.87 22.01 -7.03
CA ALA A 128 9.45 21.51 -8.34
C ALA A 128 10.61 20.88 -9.15
N ILE A 129 11.39 20.00 -8.52
CA ILE A 129 12.63 19.43 -9.09
C ILE A 129 12.44 17.92 -9.25
N ASP A 130 12.39 17.41 -10.48
CA ASP A 130 12.31 15.97 -10.69
C ASP A 130 13.63 15.25 -10.35
N LYS A 131 13.62 13.91 -10.35
CA LYS A 131 14.80 13.10 -10.07
C LYS A 131 16.02 13.49 -10.93
N ASN A 132 15.83 13.66 -12.23
CA ASN A 132 16.93 13.92 -13.16
C ASN A 132 17.57 15.28 -12.90
N THR A 133 16.72 16.29 -12.67
CA THR A 133 17.14 17.64 -12.32
C THR A 133 17.84 17.65 -10.97
N MET A 134 17.33 16.93 -9.97
CA MET A 134 17.97 16.78 -8.66
C MET A 134 19.37 16.19 -8.79
N GLN A 135 19.53 15.09 -9.52
CA GLN A 135 20.83 14.46 -9.71
C GLN A 135 21.82 15.40 -10.41
N ARG A 136 21.37 16.16 -11.41
CA ARG A 136 22.19 17.18 -12.07
C ARG A 136 22.62 18.29 -11.10
N LEU A 137 21.69 18.84 -10.32
CA LEU A 137 22.00 19.93 -9.38
C LEU A 137 22.93 19.50 -8.24
N ILE A 138 22.86 18.23 -7.82
CA ILE A 138 23.83 17.64 -6.88
C ILE A 138 25.21 17.55 -7.53
N HIS A 139 25.27 17.06 -8.78
CA HIS A 139 26.53 16.95 -9.53
C HIS A 139 27.19 18.31 -9.79
N GLU A 140 26.39 19.34 -10.07
CA GLU A 140 26.84 20.73 -10.27
C GLU A 140 27.20 21.44 -8.95
N GLY A 141 27.00 20.80 -7.80
CA GLY A 141 27.30 21.37 -6.48
C GLY A 141 26.30 22.44 -6.01
N VAL A 142 25.19 22.63 -6.73
CA VAL A 142 24.11 23.58 -6.38
C VAL A 142 23.31 23.09 -5.17
N ILE A 143 23.05 21.79 -5.10
CA ILE A 143 22.45 21.14 -3.93
C ILE A 143 23.52 20.28 -3.26
N GLN A 144 23.94 20.68 -2.06
CA GLN A 144 24.96 19.99 -1.29
C GLN A 144 24.31 19.01 -0.30
N VAL A 145 24.01 17.80 -0.79
CA VAL A 145 23.43 16.71 0.01
C VAL A 145 24.13 15.40 -0.33
N ASP A 146 24.36 14.56 0.68
CA ASP A 146 24.90 13.21 0.47
C ASP A 146 23.76 12.20 0.34
N LEU A 147 23.41 11.85 -0.90
CA LEU A 147 22.31 10.93 -1.20
C LEU A 147 22.80 9.68 -1.92
N LYS A 148 22.49 8.53 -1.31
CA LYS A 148 22.58 7.21 -1.95
C LYS A 148 21.43 6.98 -2.93
N TRP A 149 21.58 5.95 -3.77
CA TRP A 149 20.57 5.58 -4.78
C TRP A 149 19.17 5.35 -4.18
N GLU A 150 19.09 4.84 -2.94
CA GLU A 150 17.81 4.60 -2.28
C GLU A 150 17.01 5.87 -2.01
N HIS A 151 17.70 6.96 -1.65
CA HIS A 151 17.10 8.25 -1.41
C HIS A 151 16.54 8.82 -2.71
N ILE A 152 17.32 8.75 -3.78
CA ILE A 152 16.90 9.20 -5.11
C ILE A 152 15.71 8.37 -5.62
N ALA A 153 15.71 7.06 -5.38
CA ALA A 153 14.63 6.17 -5.79
C ALA A 153 13.32 6.45 -5.02
N LEU A 154 13.40 6.63 -3.70
CA LEU A 154 12.22 6.98 -2.89
C LEU A 154 11.70 8.38 -3.22
N TYR A 155 12.61 9.34 -3.42
CA TYR A 155 12.26 10.69 -3.85
C TYR A 155 11.51 10.68 -5.18
N ASP A 156 11.96 9.92 -6.17
CA ASP A 156 11.30 9.81 -7.47
C ASP A 156 9.86 9.27 -7.33
N LEU A 157 9.64 8.27 -6.47
CA LEU A 157 8.29 7.80 -6.18
C LEU A 157 7.42 8.90 -5.56
N ILE A 158 7.94 9.59 -4.54
CA ILE A 158 7.23 10.67 -3.84
C ILE A 158 6.87 11.80 -4.83
N PHE A 159 7.83 12.20 -5.64
CA PHE A 159 7.66 13.23 -6.66
C PHE A 159 6.59 12.84 -7.68
N ARG A 160 6.71 11.66 -8.28
CA ARG A 160 5.76 11.16 -9.29
C ARG A 160 4.35 11.07 -8.74
N ARG A 161 4.18 10.49 -7.54
CA ARG A 161 2.88 10.35 -6.89
C ARG A 161 2.26 11.71 -6.59
N PHE A 162 3.03 12.64 -6.03
CA PHE A 162 2.56 13.98 -5.72
C PHE A 162 2.14 14.74 -6.97
N MET A 163 3.00 14.79 -8.00
CA MET A 163 2.69 15.48 -9.25
C MET A 163 1.48 14.84 -9.97
N ALA A 164 1.37 13.51 -9.99
CA ALA A 164 0.19 12.85 -10.52
C ALA A 164 -1.09 13.25 -9.77
N SER A 165 -1.05 13.37 -8.44
CA SER A 165 -2.22 13.74 -7.61
C SER A 165 -2.76 15.16 -7.91
N GLN A 166 -1.93 16.03 -8.46
CA GLN A 166 -2.26 17.43 -8.79
C GLN A 166 -2.52 17.66 -10.28
N CYS A 167 -2.39 16.60 -11.07
CA CYS A 167 -2.59 16.59 -12.50
C CYS A 167 -4.07 16.40 -12.85
N ARG A 168 -4.44 16.82 -14.07
CA ARG A 168 -5.72 16.46 -14.69
C ARG A 168 -5.98 14.96 -14.66
N ASN A 169 -7.26 14.59 -14.73
CA ASN A 169 -7.67 13.20 -14.83
C ASN A 169 -7.02 12.50 -16.04
N TYR A 170 -6.98 11.18 -16.00
CA TYR A 170 -6.47 10.34 -17.09
C TYR A 170 -7.57 9.40 -17.55
N LEU A 171 -7.56 9.05 -18.84
CA LEU A 171 -8.56 8.19 -19.44
C LEU A 171 -8.11 6.74 -19.36
N VAL A 172 -9.03 5.86 -19.01
CA VAL A 172 -8.81 4.42 -18.92
C VAL A 172 -9.91 3.70 -19.67
N ARG A 173 -9.54 2.80 -20.57
CA ARG A 173 -10.49 1.90 -21.22
C ARG A 173 -10.55 0.60 -20.45
N ILE A 174 -11.73 0.26 -19.96
CA ILE A 174 -11.98 -0.90 -19.11
C ILE A 174 -12.94 -1.83 -19.85
N ALA A 175 -12.60 -3.12 -19.90
CA ALA A 175 -13.48 -4.17 -20.39
C ALA A 175 -13.73 -5.21 -19.29
N LYS A 176 -15.01 -5.57 -19.12
CA LYS A 176 -15.47 -6.58 -18.18
C LYS A 176 -15.90 -7.82 -18.95
N TYR A 177 -15.36 -8.97 -18.57
CA TYR A 177 -15.60 -10.25 -19.22
C TYR A 177 -16.29 -11.21 -18.27
N ARG A 178 -17.14 -12.08 -18.82
CA ARG A 178 -17.59 -13.31 -18.19
C ARG A 178 -16.84 -14.47 -18.80
N ILE A 179 -16.24 -15.31 -17.96
CA ILE A 179 -15.50 -16.50 -18.39
C ILE A 179 -16.20 -17.70 -17.78
N LYS A 180 -16.84 -18.51 -18.63
CA LYS A 180 -17.55 -19.74 -18.24
C LYS A 180 -16.69 -20.95 -18.57
N TYR A 181 -16.65 -21.92 -17.65
CA TYR A 181 -15.90 -23.17 -17.79
C TYR A 181 -16.45 -24.21 -16.82
N ASP A 182 -16.64 -25.47 -17.25
CA ASP A 182 -17.07 -26.60 -16.41
C ASP A 182 -18.16 -26.24 -15.36
N ASN A 183 -19.25 -25.61 -15.81
CA ASN A 183 -20.39 -25.11 -15.00
C ASN A 183 -20.07 -24.00 -13.98
N LYS A 184 -18.86 -23.47 -13.98
CA LYS A 184 -18.45 -22.28 -13.23
C LYS A 184 -18.48 -21.05 -14.13
N SER A 185 -18.62 -19.89 -13.52
CA SER A 185 -18.49 -18.59 -14.19
C SER A 185 -17.71 -17.65 -13.28
N VAL A 186 -16.75 -16.95 -13.84
CA VAL A 186 -16.01 -15.87 -13.16
C VAL A 186 -16.09 -14.59 -13.98
N GLU A 187 -16.06 -13.45 -13.30
CA GLU A 187 -15.97 -12.15 -13.97
C GLU A 187 -14.55 -11.59 -13.80
N GLU A 188 -13.98 -11.08 -14.88
CA GLU A 188 -12.67 -10.44 -14.88
C GLU A 188 -12.78 -9.05 -15.50
N GLU A 189 -12.25 -8.05 -14.80
CA GLU A 189 -12.10 -6.70 -15.30
C GLU A 189 -10.66 -6.48 -15.79
N ARG A 190 -10.50 -5.97 -17.01
CA ARG A 190 -9.20 -5.61 -17.59
C ARG A 190 -9.16 -4.14 -17.96
N VAL A 191 -8.08 -3.48 -17.58
CA VAL A 191 -7.69 -2.19 -18.15
C VAL A 191 -7.01 -2.47 -19.50
N LEU A 192 -7.65 -2.10 -20.60
CA LEU A 192 -7.16 -2.32 -21.96
C LEU A 192 -6.25 -1.20 -22.47
N ASP A 193 -6.41 0.00 -21.93
CA ASP A 193 -5.60 1.17 -22.26
C ASP A 193 -5.66 2.20 -21.14
N ALA A 194 -4.60 2.97 -20.95
CA ALA A 194 -4.54 4.09 -20.03
C ALA A 194 -3.65 5.21 -20.59
N LYS A 195 -4.23 6.41 -20.74
CA LYS A 195 -3.58 7.56 -21.38
C LYS A 195 -3.79 8.84 -20.57
N GLY A 196 -2.79 9.71 -20.56
CA GLY A 196 -2.82 11.00 -19.89
C GLY A 196 -1.61 11.24 -18.99
N ARG A 197 -1.29 12.52 -18.78
CA ARG A 197 -0.08 12.95 -18.07
C ARG A 197 0.05 12.36 -16.66
N ALA A 198 -1.04 12.28 -15.92
CA ALA A 198 -1.03 11.69 -14.58
C ALA A 198 -0.57 10.22 -14.59
N TYR A 199 -1.01 9.45 -15.59
CA TYR A 199 -0.61 8.05 -15.78
C TYR A 199 0.84 7.90 -16.27
N GLU A 200 1.36 8.84 -17.05
CA GLU A 200 2.78 8.89 -17.43
C GLU A 200 3.68 9.14 -16.22
N LEU A 201 3.29 10.08 -15.36
CA LEU A 201 4.01 10.39 -14.13
C LEU A 201 4.01 9.20 -13.18
N TYR A 202 2.84 8.61 -12.95
CA TYR A 202 2.65 7.52 -12.00
C TYR A 202 1.70 6.44 -12.57
N LYS A 203 2.25 5.24 -12.80
CA LYS A 203 1.52 4.09 -13.37
C LYS A 203 0.59 3.46 -12.34
N SER A 204 -0.59 4.05 -12.18
CA SER A 204 -1.62 3.65 -11.20
C SER A 204 -2.39 2.39 -11.57
N VAL A 205 -2.38 1.98 -12.84
CA VAL A 205 -3.13 0.84 -13.38
C VAL A 205 -2.26 -0.04 -14.27
N TRP A 206 -2.57 -1.34 -14.28
CA TRP A 206 -1.88 -2.34 -15.10
C TRP A 206 -2.67 -2.60 -16.38
N VAL A 207 -2.08 -2.27 -17.52
CA VAL A 207 -2.69 -2.52 -18.82
C VAL A 207 -2.52 -4.00 -19.19
N LYS A 208 -3.60 -4.64 -19.64
CA LYS A 208 -3.66 -6.02 -20.09
C LYS A 208 -4.22 -6.10 -21.51
N GLU A 209 -3.91 -7.20 -22.20
CA GLU A 209 -4.47 -7.48 -23.52
C GLU A 209 -5.96 -7.81 -23.45
N LYS A 210 -6.66 -7.49 -24.54
CA LYS A 210 -8.07 -7.79 -24.74
C LYS A 210 -8.26 -9.32 -24.84
N LEU A 211 -9.27 -9.85 -24.16
CA LEU A 211 -9.62 -11.27 -24.31
C LEU A 211 -10.40 -11.50 -25.62
N PRO A 212 -10.13 -12.60 -26.35
CA PRO A 212 -10.93 -13.00 -27.49
C PRO A 212 -12.31 -13.47 -27.02
N ILE A 213 -13.35 -13.14 -27.78
CA ILE A 213 -14.76 -13.48 -27.47
C ILE A 213 -15.13 -14.75 -28.21
N GLY A 214 -15.80 -15.68 -27.54
CA GLY A 214 -16.25 -16.94 -28.12
C GLY A 214 -15.87 -18.16 -27.28
N ARG A 215 -15.97 -19.34 -27.88
CA ARG A 215 -15.63 -20.62 -27.26
C ARG A 215 -14.27 -21.11 -27.75
N PHE A 216 -13.42 -21.49 -26.80
CA PHE A 216 -12.05 -21.93 -27.08
C PHE A 216 -11.73 -23.19 -26.29
N LYS A 217 -11.11 -24.16 -26.96
CA LYS A 217 -10.38 -25.22 -26.27
C LYS A 217 -9.02 -24.65 -25.87
N VAL A 218 -8.76 -24.62 -24.57
CA VAL A 218 -7.52 -24.05 -24.03
C VAL A 218 -6.62 -25.15 -23.49
N LYS A 219 -5.31 -24.92 -23.60
CA LYS A 219 -4.29 -25.69 -22.89
C LYS A 219 -3.79 -24.86 -21.72
N ALA A 220 -3.82 -25.44 -20.53
CA ALA A 220 -3.42 -24.79 -19.30
C ALA A 220 -2.28 -25.55 -18.62
N ASN A 221 -1.33 -24.79 -18.07
CA ASN A 221 -0.36 -25.35 -17.15
C ASN A 221 -0.99 -25.42 -15.75
N ILE A 222 -1.14 -26.63 -15.20
CA ILE A 222 -1.72 -26.82 -13.87
C ILE A 222 -0.63 -26.65 -12.81
N LEU A 223 -0.81 -25.65 -11.96
CA LEU A 223 0.04 -25.43 -10.79
C LEU A 223 -0.74 -25.65 -9.50
N THR A 224 -0.08 -26.28 -8.53
CA THR A 224 -0.58 -26.34 -7.15
C THR A 224 -0.01 -25.18 -6.36
N VAL A 225 -0.85 -24.21 -6.03
CA VAL A 225 -0.45 -22.99 -5.33
C VAL A 225 -1.06 -22.92 -3.92
N PRO A 226 -0.47 -22.16 -2.99
CA PRO A 226 -1.14 -21.78 -1.75
C PRO A 226 -2.53 -21.17 -2.00
N LYS A 227 -3.51 -21.50 -1.16
CA LYS A 227 -4.86 -20.93 -1.24
C LYS A 227 -4.86 -19.41 -1.04
N ALA A 228 -3.97 -18.94 -0.18
CA ALA A 228 -3.72 -17.52 0.06
C ALA A 228 -2.23 -17.22 0.04
N SER A 229 -1.85 -16.06 -0.53
CA SER A 229 -0.48 -15.56 -0.39
C SER A 229 -0.25 -15.05 1.04
N LEU A 230 0.96 -15.19 1.56
CA LEU A 230 1.33 -14.54 2.81
C LEU A 230 1.31 -13.02 2.64
N TYR A 231 1.28 -12.30 3.76
CA TYR A 231 1.39 -10.84 3.74
C TYR A 231 2.84 -10.40 3.55
N SER A 232 3.07 -9.31 2.85
CA SER A 232 4.28 -8.51 2.97
C SER A 232 4.18 -7.58 4.18
N GLN A 233 5.28 -6.93 4.54
CA GLN A 233 5.28 -5.92 5.61
C GLN A 233 4.30 -4.77 5.32
N SER A 234 4.19 -4.35 4.06
CA SER A 234 3.24 -3.29 3.68
C SER A 234 1.78 -3.72 3.76
N GLU A 235 1.47 -4.96 3.39
CA GLU A 235 0.11 -5.50 3.53
C GLU A 235 -0.29 -5.59 5.02
N ILE A 236 0.66 -5.91 5.90
CA ILE A 236 0.44 -5.88 7.35
C ILE A 236 0.16 -4.45 7.84
N ILE A 237 0.96 -3.47 7.41
CA ILE A 237 0.78 -2.06 7.80
C ILE A 237 -0.56 -1.50 7.30
N GLN A 238 -0.96 -1.88 6.09
CA GLN A 238 -2.27 -1.50 5.57
C GLN A 238 -3.40 -2.11 6.39
N LEU A 239 -3.29 -3.38 6.78
CA LEU A 239 -4.26 -4.03 7.66
C LEU A 239 -4.29 -3.38 9.06
N MET A 240 -3.14 -2.97 9.58
CA MET A 240 -3.04 -2.23 10.84
C MET A 240 -3.85 -0.93 10.76
N LYS A 241 -3.66 -0.13 9.71
CA LYS A 241 -4.43 1.10 9.47
C LYS A 241 -5.93 0.83 9.31
N GLU A 242 -6.31 -0.15 8.49
CA GLU A 242 -7.71 -0.53 8.27
C GLU A 242 -8.42 -0.97 9.57
N ARG A 243 -7.67 -1.54 10.52
CA ARG A 243 -8.16 -1.95 11.84
C ARG A 243 -8.03 -0.87 12.92
N GLY A 244 -7.51 0.31 12.59
CA GLY A 244 -7.29 1.40 13.57
C GLY A 244 -6.18 1.11 14.59
N ILE A 245 -5.25 0.22 14.26
CA ILE A 245 -4.15 -0.19 15.14
C ILE A 245 -2.84 0.46 14.67
N GLY A 246 -2.18 1.20 15.56
CA GLY A 246 -0.95 1.91 15.25
C GLY A 246 -1.15 3.19 14.43
N ARG A 247 -0.09 4.00 14.39
CA ARG A 247 -0.04 5.34 13.82
C ARG A 247 1.17 5.45 12.88
N PRO A 248 1.25 6.51 12.04
CA PRO A 248 2.43 6.79 11.21
C PRO A 248 3.78 6.69 11.93
N SER A 249 3.82 7.05 13.22
CA SER A 249 5.01 6.98 14.07
C SER A 249 5.34 5.57 14.57
N THR A 250 4.39 4.63 14.55
CA THR A 250 4.53 3.32 15.19
C THR A 250 4.49 2.13 14.23
N TYR A 251 3.95 2.28 13.02
CA TYR A 251 3.83 1.17 12.05
C TYR A 251 5.13 0.38 11.84
N ALA A 252 6.19 1.06 11.40
CA ALA A 252 7.47 0.40 11.14
C ALA A 252 8.08 -0.20 12.41
N THR A 253 8.00 0.53 13.53
CA THR A 253 8.52 0.10 14.83
C THR A 253 7.84 -1.16 15.36
N ILE A 254 6.51 -1.27 15.22
CA ILE A 254 5.74 -2.45 15.64
C ILE A 254 6.18 -3.66 14.83
N VAL A 255 6.23 -3.53 13.50
CA VAL A 255 6.65 -4.62 12.60
C VAL A 255 8.09 -5.04 12.89
N GLU A 256 9.01 -4.07 13.03
CA GLU A 256 10.42 -4.33 13.35
C GLU A 256 10.59 -5.07 14.67
N LYS A 257 9.86 -4.68 15.73
CA LYS A 257 9.91 -5.37 17.03
C LYS A 257 9.55 -6.85 16.92
N LEU A 258 8.59 -7.22 16.07
CA LEU A 258 8.20 -8.62 15.86
C LEU A 258 9.34 -9.43 15.20
N PHE A 259 10.10 -8.83 14.27
CA PHE A 259 11.29 -9.45 13.69
C PHE A 259 12.42 -9.58 14.71
N VAL A 260 12.74 -8.51 15.44
CA VAL A 260 13.80 -8.50 16.47
C VAL A 260 13.54 -9.55 17.55
N ARG A 261 12.28 -9.72 17.96
CA ARG A 261 11.85 -10.74 18.94
C ARG A 261 11.72 -12.15 18.35
N LYS A 262 11.94 -12.31 17.03
CA LYS A 262 11.83 -13.58 16.29
C LYS A 262 10.43 -14.20 16.38
N TYR A 263 9.38 -13.37 16.45
CA TYR A 263 7.98 -13.80 16.40
C TYR A 263 7.51 -14.00 14.96
N ILE A 264 8.07 -13.22 14.05
CA ILE A 264 7.88 -13.35 12.60
C ILE A 264 9.23 -13.42 11.93
N ASP A 265 9.22 -13.91 10.69
CA ASP A 265 10.37 -13.95 9.80
C ASP A 265 9.88 -13.74 8.36
N GLU A 266 10.81 -13.47 7.43
CA GLU A 266 10.47 -13.07 6.06
C GLU A 266 11.29 -13.86 5.04
N LYS A 267 10.60 -14.33 4.00
CA LYS A 267 11.23 -14.96 2.83
C LYS A 267 10.55 -14.45 1.57
N ASN A 268 11.33 -14.00 0.59
CA ASN A 268 10.83 -13.45 -0.68
C ASN A 268 9.79 -12.32 -0.47
N ASN A 269 10.06 -11.39 0.45
CA ASN A 269 9.15 -10.29 0.86
C ASN A 269 7.79 -10.74 1.40
N LYS A 270 7.72 -11.98 1.89
CA LYS A 270 6.52 -12.57 2.48
C LYS A 270 6.80 -12.99 3.92
N VAL A 271 6.01 -12.43 4.82
CA VAL A 271 6.10 -12.56 6.27
C VAL A 271 5.35 -13.80 6.72
N TYR A 272 6.01 -14.63 7.53
CA TYR A 272 5.41 -15.80 8.16
C TYR A 272 5.68 -15.81 9.68
N PRO A 273 4.77 -16.37 10.48
CA PRO A 273 4.97 -16.49 11.92
C PRO A 273 5.94 -17.65 12.24
N THR A 274 6.79 -17.46 13.25
CA THR A 274 7.64 -18.53 13.78
C THR A 274 6.86 -19.40 14.78
N LYS A 275 7.39 -20.59 15.13
CA LYS A 275 6.80 -21.42 16.20
C LYS A 275 6.68 -20.63 17.50
N ARG A 276 7.73 -19.88 17.87
CA ARG A 276 7.75 -19.02 19.05
C ARG A 276 6.67 -17.94 19.00
N GLY A 277 6.53 -17.26 17.86
CA GLY A 277 5.50 -16.23 17.68
C GLY A 277 4.08 -16.78 17.82
N ILE A 278 3.84 -17.98 17.27
CA ILE A 278 2.55 -18.68 17.42
C ILE A 278 2.28 -18.99 18.90
N SER A 279 3.23 -19.61 19.60
CA SER A 279 3.03 -19.97 21.01
C SER A 279 2.80 -18.76 21.91
N VAL A 280 3.53 -17.66 21.69
CA VAL A 280 3.32 -16.41 22.44
C VAL A 280 1.94 -15.82 22.14
N TYR A 281 1.53 -15.76 20.88
CA TYR A 281 0.20 -15.29 20.50
C TYR A 281 -0.90 -16.14 21.15
N GLU A 282 -0.82 -17.47 21.02
CA GLU A 282 -1.83 -18.38 21.58
C GLU A 282 -1.93 -18.27 23.10
N TYR A 283 -0.80 -18.11 23.80
CA TYR A 283 -0.79 -17.89 25.25
C TYR A 283 -1.47 -16.58 25.63
N LEU A 284 -1.08 -15.45 25.01
CA LEU A 284 -1.66 -14.15 25.30
C LEU A 284 -3.15 -14.07 24.92
N SER A 285 -3.53 -14.60 23.76
CA SER A 285 -4.92 -14.63 23.32
C SER A 285 -5.80 -15.51 24.22
N LYS A 286 -5.25 -16.57 24.82
CA LYS A 286 -6.01 -17.45 25.72
C LYS A 286 -6.14 -16.89 27.14
N HIS A 287 -5.07 -16.32 27.67
CA HIS A 287 -4.99 -15.94 29.09
C HIS A 287 -5.22 -14.44 29.34
N TYR A 288 -5.00 -13.60 28.32
CA TYR A 288 -5.01 -12.14 28.42
C TYR A 288 -5.79 -11.49 27.27
N PHE A 289 -6.81 -12.17 26.71
CA PHE A 289 -7.56 -11.73 25.53
C PHE A 289 -8.01 -10.26 25.60
N ASN A 290 -8.56 -9.86 26.75
CA ASN A 290 -9.11 -8.51 26.94
C ASN A 290 -8.04 -7.41 26.80
N PHE A 291 -6.76 -7.72 27.00
CA PHE A 291 -5.65 -6.78 26.88
C PHE A 291 -5.01 -6.74 25.50
N VAL A 292 -5.13 -7.83 24.73
CA VAL A 292 -4.42 -7.99 23.44
C VAL A 292 -5.35 -8.06 22.23
N SER A 293 -6.66 -7.92 22.46
CA SER A 293 -7.65 -7.89 21.37
C SER A 293 -7.46 -6.67 20.47
N ASP A 294 -7.75 -6.84 19.17
CA ASP A 294 -7.76 -5.75 18.19
C ASP A 294 -8.66 -4.61 18.66
N GLU A 295 -9.83 -4.94 19.21
CA GLU A 295 -10.80 -3.95 19.68
C GLU A 295 -10.29 -3.14 20.87
N ARG A 296 -9.73 -3.79 21.91
CA ARG A 296 -9.15 -3.04 23.04
C ARG A 296 -8.01 -2.14 22.60
N THR A 297 -7.15 -2.65 21.71
CA THR A 297 -6.02 -1.89 21.17
C THR A 297 -6.50 -0.64 20.43
N ARG A 298 -7.51 -0.80 19.55
CA ARG A 298 -8.14 0.31 18.82
C ARG A 298 -8.75 1.35 19.76
N VAL A 299 -9.48 0.92 20.79
CA VAL A 299 -10.07 1.83 21.78
C VAL A 299 -9.00 2.62 22.53
N LEU A 300 -7.88 1.99 22.91
CA LEU A 300 -6.78 2.70 23.58
C LEU A 300 -6.13 3.73 22.64
N GLU A 301 -5.97 3.38 21.36
CA GLU A 301 -5.46 4.29 20.33
C GLU A 301 -6.38 5.49 20.11
N GLU A 302 -7.69 5.27 20.02
CA GLU A 302 -8.69 6.35 19.92
C GLU A 302 -8.66 7.28 21.14
N LYS A 303 -8.46 6.75 22.35
CA LYS A 303 -8.30 7.56 23.56
C LYS A 303 -7.10 8.48 23.49
N MET A 304 -5.97 8.01 22.93
CA MET A 304 -4.79 8.84 22.74
C MET A 304 -5.07 9.99 21.76
N ASP A 305 -5.81 9.75 20.68
CA ASP A 305 -6.21 10.80 19.75
C ASP A 305 -7.16 11.83 20.41
N GLU A 306 -8.08 11.37 21.26
CA GLU A 306 -9.01 12.27 21.96
C GLU A 306 -8.30 13.11 23.03
N ILE A 307 -7.22 12.60 23.65
CA ILE A 307 -6.32 13.39 24.50
C ILE A 307 -5.58 14.44 23.66
N GLU A 308 -5.03 14.07 22.50
CA GLU A 308 -4.34 15.00 21.59
C GLU A 308 -5.26 16.15 21.14
N LYS A 309 -6.54 15.87 20.91
CA LYS A 309 -7.56 16.86 20.56
C LYS A 309 -8.09 17.66 21.75
N GLY A 310 -7.63 17.38 22.97
CA GLY A 310 -8.08 18.04 24.20
C GLY A 310 -9.51 17.66 24.64
N LYS A 311 -10.05 16.54 24.15
CA LYS A 311 -11.41 16.07 24.44
C LYS A 311 -11.48 15.08 25.60
N LEU A 312 -10.39 14.37 25.90
CA LEU A 312 -10.28 13.44 27.02
C LEU A 312 -9.16 13.88 27.97
N ASP A 313 -9.46 13.89 29.27
CA ASP A 313 -8.45 14.14 30.31
C ASP A 313 -7.51 12.93 30.43
N TYR A 314 -6.20 13.19 30.31
CA TYR A 314 -5.17 12.17 30.41
C TYR A 314 -5.17 11.47 31.78
N LEU A 315 -5.53 12.16 32.88
CA LEU A 315 -5.60 11.56 34.21
C LEU A 315 -6.72 10.51 34.30
N VAL A 316 -7.85 10.77 33.65
CA VAL A 316 -8.96 9.82 33.57
C VAL A 316 -8.54 8.58 32.78
N ALA A 317 -7.90 8.79 31.62
CA ALA A 317 -7.40 7.68 30.79
C ALA A 317 -6.36 6.83 31.52
N LEU A 318 -5.41 7.46 32.23
CA LEU A 318 -4.39 6.78 33.02
C LEU A 318 -5.00 5.99 34.19
N SER A 319 -6.00 6.56 34.88
CA SER A 319 -6.68 5.87 35.99
C SER A 319 -7.38 4.60 35.51
N GLU A 320 -8.08 4.66 34.38
CA GLU A 320 -8.70 3.47 33.77
C GLU A 320 -7.66 2.42 33.37
N LEU A 321 -6.59 2.84 32.68
CA LEU A 321 -5.52 1.93 32.27
C LEU A 321 -4.83 1.28 33.47
N TYR A 322 -4.58 2.05 34.54
CA TYR A 322 -3.99 1.54 35.77
C TYR A 322 -4.89 0.49 36.43
N ASN A 323 -6.19 0.75 36.52
CA ASN A 323 -7.15 -0.21 37.07
C ASN A 323 -7.24 -1.49 36.22
N GLU A 324 -7.17 -1.37 34.90
CA GLU A 324 -7.11 -2.51 33.99
C GLU A 324 -5.84 -3.36 34.24
N VAL A 325 -4.67 -2.74 34.28
CA VAL A 325 -3.37 -3.43 34.52
C VAL A 325 -3.34 -4.08 35.90
N LYS A 326 -3.94 -3.46 36.93
CA LYS A 326 -4.01 -4.03 38.28
C LYS A 326 -4.79 -5.35 38.32
N SER A 327 -5.68 -5.63 37.37
CA SER A 327 -6.46 -6.88 37.37
C SER A 327 -5.66 -8.14 37.00
N ILE A 328 -4.42 -7.97 36.53
CA ILE A 328 -3.51 -9.06 36.14
C ILE A 328 -2.21 -9.12 36.98
N LEU A 329 -2.05 -8.18 37.92
CA LEU A 329 -1.01 -8.17 38.95
C LEU A 329 -1.54 -8.88 40.20
#